data_AF-A0A535AVC8-F1
#
_entry.id   AF-A0A535AVC8-F1
#
_cell.length_a   1.000
_cell.length_b   1.000
_cell.length_c   1.000
_cell.angle_alpha   90.00
_cell.angle_beta   90.00
_cell.angle_gamma   90.00
#
_symmetry.space_group_name_H-M   'P 1'
#
loop_
_entity.id
_entity.type
_entity.pdbx_description
1 polymer ?
#
loop_
_entity_poly.entity_id
_entity_poly.type
_entity_poly.pdbx_seq_one_letter_code
_entity_poly.pdbx_strand_id
1 'polypeptide(L)'
;MRPGANAPHRAPRAGALDSGRRQCAQGSGWTQPGGAHPDVTVRWPADPSHIAQAAAQLRAGAVIAFPTDTLYAVAARATDPAAVARLYEVKQRPSAQPMVWLVLDTTQVERFAVVSAAAAELMARFWPGPLTLVLPARIPSDVPT
;
A
#
# COMPACT_ATOMS: atom_id res chain seq x y z
N MET A 1 11.91 14.53 -76.95
CA MET A 1 10.94 13.50 -76.53
C MET A 1 10.33 13.99 -75.22
N ARG A 2 9.04 14.35 -75.27
CA ARG A 2 8.22 14.94 -74.19
C ARG A 2 7.88 13.89 -73.09
N PRO A 3 7.15 14.22 -72.01
CA PRO A 3 7.18 15.35 -71.07
C PRO A 3 6.95 14.87 -69.61
N GLY A 4 6.73 15.78 -68.65
CA GLY A 4 6.02 15.44 -67.40
C GLY A 4 6.51 16.25 -66.20
N ALA A 5 6.09 17.51 -66.08
CA ALA A 5 4.88 17.94 -65.38
C ALA A 5 5.15 18.27 -63.90
N ASN A 6 5.30 19.57 -63.68
CA ASN A 6 5.12 20.28 -62.42
C ASN A 6 3.74 19.94 -61.81
N ALA A 7 3.70 19.65 -60.52
CA ALA A 7 2.48 19.60 -59.73
C ALA A 7 2.63 20.51 -58.50
N PRO A 8 1.96 21.67 -58.44
CA PRO A 8 1.58 22.25 -57.16
C PRO A 8 0.34 21.49 -56.66
N HIS A 9 0.07 21.51 -55.36
CA HIS A 9 -1.27 21.70 -54.79
C HIS A 9 -1.40 21.13 -53.36
N ARG A 10 -1.62 22.09 -52.45
CA ARG A 10 -2.73 22.14 -51.50
C ARG A 10 -2.60 21.36 -50.19
N ALA A 11 -2.61 22.14 -49.12
CA ALA A 11 -2.99 21.71 -47.78
C ALA A 11 -4.23 20.81 -47.81
N PRO A 12 -4.25 19.71 -47.04
CA PRO A 12 -5.48 18.95 -46.86
C PRO A 12 -6.45 19.76 -45.99
N ARG A 13 -7.65 19.89 -46.56
CA ARG A 13 -8.84 20.51 -45.99
C ARG A 13 -9.24 19.83 -44.68
N ALA A 14 -9.85 20.61 -43.80
CA ALA A 14 -10.69 20.12 -42.71
C ALA A 14 -11.74 19.14 -43.27
N GLY A 15 -11.59 17.86 -42.93
CA GLY A 15 -12.64 16.85 -43.03
C GLY A 15 -13.29 16.70 -41.66
N ALA A 16 -14.56 17.04 -41.57
CA ALA A 16 -15.36 16.80 -40.39
C ALA A 16 -15.86 15.33 -40.36
N LEU A 17 -16.09 14.87 -39.13
CA LEU A 17 -16.89 13.73 -38.70
C LEU A 17 -16.24 12.33 -38.77
N ASP A 18 -15.88 11.81 -37.60
CA ASP A 18 -16.70 10.74 -37.02
C ASP A 18 -16.69 10.87 -35.49
N SER A 19 -17.87 10.99 -34.91
CA SER A 19 -18.14 10.91 -33.47
C SER A 19 -18.00 9.46 -32.99
N GLY A 20 -16.85 8.87 -33.28
CA GLY A 20 -16.40 7.61 -32.71
C GLY A 20 -15.94 7.89 -31.29
N ARG A 21 -16.85 7.69 -30.33
CA ARG A 21 -16.49 7.36 -28.94
C ARG A 21 -15.42 6.27 -29.04
N ARG A 22 -14.14 6.63 -28.90
CA ARG A 22 -13.08 5.66 -28.66
C ARG A 22 -13.36 5.07 -27.30
N GLN A 23 -14.10 3.97 -27.31
CA GLN A 23 -14.31 3.12 -26.17
C GLN A 23 -12.91 2.73 -25.68
N CYS A 24 -12.54 3.22 -24.50
CA CYS A 24 -11.48 2.61 -23.73
C CYS A 24 -11.80 1.12 -23.69
N ALA A 25 -10.88 0.31 -24.23
CA ALA A 25 -11.00 -1.12 -24.26
C ALA A 25 -11.45 -1.60 -22.88
N GLN A 26 -12.56 -2.32 -22.89
CA GLN A 26 -13.14 -2.98 -21.72
C GLN A 26 -12.20 -4.12 -21.33
N GLY A 27 -11.10 -3.77 -20.67
CA GLY A 27 -10.30 -4.68 -19.88
C GLY A 27 -11.10 -5.00 -18.62
N SER A 28 -11.61 -6.22 -18.56
CA SER A 28 -12.45 -6.74 -17.49
C SER A 28 -11.81 -6.59 -16.12
N GLY A 29 -12.50 -5.89 -15.21
CA GLY A 29 -12.44 -6.26 -13.79
C GLY A 29 -12.01 -5.20 -12.78
N TRP A 30 -12.39 -3.93 -12.95
CA TRP A 30 -12.55 -3.05 -11.77
C TRP A 30 -14.05 -2.81 -11.57
N THR A 31 -14.67 -3.65 -10.77
CA THR A 31 -16.04 -3.46 -10.29
C THR A 31 -16.08 -2.34 -9.24
N GLN A 32 -17.16 -1.57 -9.26
CA GLN A 32 -17.43 -0.45 -8.35
C GLN A 32 -17.29 -0.87 -6.87
N PRO A 33 -16.76 -0.02 -5.97
CA PRO A 33 -16.59 -0.33 -4.55
C PRO A 33 -17.95 -0.24 -3.82
N GLY A 34 -18.79 -1.25 -4.03
CA GLY A 34 -20.10 -1.38 -3.37
C GLY A 34 -20.50 -2.83 -3.06
N GLY A 35 -19.71 -3.82 -3.50
CA GLY A 35 -19.90 -5.23 -3.15
C GLY A 35 -18.97 -5.65 -2.01
N ALA A 36 -19.46 -6.46 -1.07
CA ALA A 36 -18.62 -7.12 -0.08
C ALA A 36 -17.56 -7.97 -0.80
N HIS A 37 -16.28 -7.62 -0.64
CA HIS A 37 -15.20 -8.54 -1.01
C HIS A 37 -15.34 -9.77 -0.11
N PRO A 38 -15.24 -11.00 -0.64
CA PRO A 38 -15.50 -12.23 0.13
C PRO A 38 -14.60 -12.38 1.37
N ASP A 39 -13.49 -11.63 1.43
CA ASP A 39 -12.53 -11.65 2.54
C ASP A 39 -12.68 -10.49 3.55
N VAL A 40 -13.58 -9.54 3.32
CA VAL A 40 -13.82 -8.41 4.24
C VAL A 40 -14.92 -8.77 5.22
N THR A 41 -14.53 -9.17 6.43
CA THR A 41 -15.48 -9.63 7.45
C THR A 41 -16.28 -8.49 8.08
N VAL A 42 -15.65 -7.33 8.32
CA VAL A 42 -16.27 -6.17 8.98
C VAL A 42 -15.69 -4.87 8.42
N ARG A 43 -16.52 -3.83 8.30
CA ARG A 43 -16.10 -2.47 7.93
C ARG A 43 -16.69 -1.46 8.91
N TRP A 44 -15.85 -0.56 9.41
CA TRP A 44 -16.26 0.57 10.24
C TRP A 44 -15.85 1.89 9.57
N PRO A 45 -16.58 3.00 9.83
CA PRO A 45 -16.07 4.33 9.57
C PRO A 45 -14.72 4.55 10.26
N ALA A 46 -13.82 5.31 9.61
CA ALA A 46 -12.53 5.68 10.18
C ALA A 46 -12.69 6.79 11.23
N ASP A 47 -13.35 6.44 12.34
CA ASP A 47 -13.70 7.30 13.46
C ASP A 47 -13.15 6.72 14.78
N PRO A 48 -12.71 7.55 15.74
CA PRO A 48 -12.16 7.10 17.01
C PRO A 48 -13.04 6.11 17.81
N SER A 49 -14.37 6.15 17.67
CA SER A 49 -15.31 5.25 18.37
C SER A 49 -15.17 3.78 17.98
N HIS A 50 -14.46 3.47 16.90
CA HIS A 50 -14.27 2.11 16.39
C HIS A 50 -12.86 1.55 16.64
N ILE A 51 -11.95 2.36 17.21
CA ILE A 51 -10.56 1.94 17.47
C ILE A 51 -10.52 0.73 18.40
N ALA A 52 -11.38 0.68 19.42
CA ALA A 52 -11.43 -0.42 20.37
C ALA A 52 -11.81 -1.76 19.70
N GLN A 53 -12.78 -1.71 18.79
CA GLN A 53 -13.27 -2.84 18.00
C GLN A 53 -12.20 -3.31 17.02
N ALA A 54 -11.55 -2.39 16.30
CA ALA A 54 -10.44 -2.70 15.41
C ALA A 54 -9.25 -3.33 16.16
N ALA A 55 -8.90 -2.78 17.32
CA ALA A 55 -7.85 -3.34 18.17
C ALA A 55 -8.22 -4.73 18.72
N ALA A 56 -9.51 -5.00 18.99
CA ALA A 56 -9.97 -6.32 19.39
C ALA A 56 -9.81 -7.35 18.28
N GLN A 57 -10.15 -7.00 17.04
CA GLN A 57 -9.91 -7.85 15.87
C GLN A 57 -8.42 -8.13 15.66
N LEU A 58 -7.57 -7.10 15.79
CA LEU A 58 -6.12 -7.27 15.69
C LEU A 58 -5.57 -8.21 16.77
N ARG A 59 -6.06 -8.11 18.02
CA ARG A 59 -5.71 -9.02 19.12
C ARG A 59 -6.20 -10.45 18.91
N ALA A 60 -7.33 -10.63 18.23
CA ALA A 60 -7.83 -11.94 17.80
C ALA A 60 -7.05 -12.53 16.61
N GLY A 61 -6.05 -11.81 16.09
CA GLY A 61 -5.19 -12.24 15.00
C GLY A 61 -5.73 -11.88 13.61
N ALA A 62 -6.81 -11.10 13.50
CA ALA A 62 -7.30 -10.65 12.21
C ALA A 62 -6.29 -9.72 11.50
N VAL A 63 -6.32 -9.74 10.17
CA VAL A 63 -5.66 -8.72 9.34
C VAL A 63 -6.61 -7.53 9.23
N ILE A 64 -6.12 -6.33 9.50
CA ILE A 64 -6.92 -5.10 9.42
C ILE A 64 -6.34 -4.15 8.38
N ALA A 65 -7.20 -3.32 7.81
CA ALA A 65 -6.81 -2.17 7.00
C ALA A 65 -7.23 -0.87 7.72
N PHE A 66 -6.35 0.11 7.80
CA PHE A 66 -6.64 1.41 8.43
C PHE A 66 -5.90 2.55 7.71
N PRO A 67 -6.44 3.78 7.75
CA PRO A 67 -5.80 4.93 7.12
C PRO A 67 -4.55 5.36 7.91
N THR A 68 -3.48 5.72 7.19
CA THR A 68 -2.37 6.51 7.72
C THR A 68 -2.34 7.88 7.04
N ASP A 69 -1.34 8.69 7.39
CA ASP A 69 -1.05 9.99 6.76
C ASP A 69 -0.74 9.88 5.25
N THR A 70 -0.23 8.73 4.81
CA THR A 70 0.37 8.53 3.49
C THR A 70 -0.45 7.56 2.62
N LEU A 71 -0.79 6.39 3.15
CA LEU A 71 -1.52 5.34 2.43
C LEU A 71 -2.39 4.54 3.40
N TYR A 72 -3.24 3.67 2.87
CA TYR A 72 -3.86 2.66 3.73
C TYR A 72 -2.83 1.62 4.13
N ALA A 73 -2.70 1.38 5.42
CA ALA A 73 -1.92 0.28 5.95
C ALA A 73 -2.79 -0.98 5.98
N VAL A 74 -2.23 -2.10 5.52
CA VAL A 74 -2.75 -3.45 5.79
C VAL A 74 -1.79 -4.10 6.78
N ALA A 75 -2.29 -4.48 7.95
CA ALA A 75 -1.48 -4.86 9.10
C ALA A 75 -2.06 -6.05 9.86
N ALA A 76 -1.18 -6.74 10.57
CA ALA A 76 -1.50 -7.79 11.52
C ALA A 76 -0.66 -7.60 12.78
N ARG A 77 -0.98 -8.35 13.84
CA ARG A 77 -0.21 -8.30 15.09
C ARG A 77 1.18 -8.89 14.86
N ALA A 78 2.21 -8.05 14.96
CA ALA A 78 3.60 -8.42 14.63
C ALA A 78 4.18 -9.53 15.52
N THR A 79 3.69 -9.67 16.76
CA THR A 79 4.13 -10.71 17.70
C THR A 79 3.38 -12.03 17.57
N ASP A 80 2.51 -12.17 16.57
CA ASP A 80 1.71 -13.37 16.32
C ASP A 80 2.09 -13.96 14.95
N PRO A 81 2.89 -15.04 14.92
CA PRO A 81 3.37 -15.64 13.67
C PRO A 81 2.24 -16.06 12.72
N ALA A 82 1.11 -16.53 13.25
CA ALA A 82 -0.02 -16.96 12.43
C ALA A 82 -0.72 -15.76 11.78
N ALA A 83 -0.81 -14.63 12.49
CA ALA A 83 -1.35 -13.39 11.94
C ALA A 83 -0.40 -12.77 10.89
N VAL A 84 0.92 -12.87 11.11
CA VAL A 84 1.94 -12.44 10.14
C VAL A 84 1.89 -13.29 8.87
N ALA A 85 1.78 -14.61 8.97
CA ALA A 85 1.64 -15.50 7.81
C ALA A 85 0.43 -15.11 6.95
N ARG A 86 -0.74 -14.90 7.58
CA ARG A 86 -1.95 -14.40 6.89
C ARG A 86 -1.73 -13.05 6.22
N LEU A 87 -0.95 -12.16 6.83
CA LEU A 87 -0.62 -10.85 6.24
C LEU A 87 0.21 -11.00 4.96
N TYR A 88 1.16 -11.94 4.93
CA TYR A 88 1.94 -12.25 3.72
C TYR A 88 1.07 -12.84 2.62
N GLU A 89 0.16 -13.75 2.97
CA GLU A 89 -0.83 -14.33 2.06
C GLU A 89 -1.72 -13.25 1.45
N VAL A 90 -2.31 -12.38 2.28
CA VAL A 90 -3.17 -11.28 1.81
C VAL A 90 -2.41 -10.32 0.89
N LYS A 91 -1.15 -10.01 1.21
CA LYS A 91 -0.32 -9.13 0.37
C LYS A 91 0.28 -9.81 -0.85
N GLN A 92 0.11 -11.12 -1.00
CA GLN A 92 0.74 -11.94 -2.03
C GLN A 92 2.26 -11.65 -2.12
N ARG A 93 2.91 -11.46 -0.96
CA ARG A 93 4.33 -11.16 -0.88
C ARG A 93 5.13 -12.43 -0.58
N PRO A 94 6.29 -12.64 -1.23
CA PRO A 94 7.23 -13.66 -0.79
C PRO A 94 7.59 -13.45 0.68
N SER A 95 7.63 -14.53 1.47
CA SER A 95 7.93 -14.48 2.90
C SER A 95 9.31 -13.93 3.24
N ALA A 96 10.24 -13.96 2.28
CA ALA A 96 11.58 -13.39 2.42
C ALA A 96 11.64 -11.86 2.25
N GLN A 97 10.53 -11.18 1.95
CA GLN A 97 10.52 -9.72 1.88
C GLN A 97 10.14 -9.14 3.24
N PRO A 98 11.01 -8.36 3.90
CA PRO A 98 10.69 -7.81 5.21
C PRO A 98 9.51 -6.84 5.15
N MET A 99 8.75 -6.80 6.25
CA MET A 99 7.64 -5.87 6.45
C MET A 99 7.96 -4.88 7.55
N VAL A 100 7.47 -3.64 7.39
CA VAL A 100 7.66 -2.57 8.37
C VAL A 100 6.84 -2.86 9.63
N TRP A 101 7.45 -2.65 10.78
CA TRP A 101 6.76 -2.63 12.07
C TRP A 101 6.26 -1.22 12.36
N LEU A 102 4.97 -1.10 12.66
CA LEU A 102 4.38 0.13 13.18
C LEU A 102 4.46 0.09 14.71
N VAL A 103 5.09 1.11 15.29
CA VAL A 103 5.35 1.21 16.73
C VAL A 103 4.70 2.48 17.29
N LEU A 104 4.36 2.46 18.57
CA LEU A 104 3.78 3.60 19.26
C LEU A 104 4.82 4.69 19.54
N ASP A 105 6.00 4.28 20.01
CA ASP A 105 7.06 5.17 20.49
C ASP A 105 8.43 4.50 20.47
N THR A 106 9.46 5.27 20.81
CA THR A 106 10.85 4.79 20.93
C THR A 106 11.00 3.69 21.98
N THR A 107 10.26 3.76 23.09
CA THR A 107 10.29 2.73 24.14
C THR A 107 9.81 1.38 23.61
N GLN A 108 8.89 1.36 22.65
CA GLN A 108 8.50 0.14 21.95
C GLN A 108 9.59 -0.39 21.03
N VAL A 109 10.30 0.48 20.31
CA VAL A 109 11.43 0.06 19.45
C VAL A 109 12.51 -0.63 20.28
N GLU A 110 12.86 -0.06 21.43
CA GLU A 110 13.93 -0.58 22.30
C GLU A 110 13.69 -2.01 22.78
N ARG A 111 12.43 -2.47 22.81
CA ARG A 111 12.09 -3.87 23.14
C ARG A 111 12.49 -4.85 22.03
N PHE A 112 12.54 -4.41 20.78
CA PHE A 112 12.72 -5.28 19.61
C PHE A 112 14.01 -5.00 18.83
N ALA A 113 14.61 -3.82 18.98
CA ALA A 113 15.77 -3.40 18.21
C ALA A 113 16.81 -2.66 19.07
N VAL A 114 18.06 -2.70 18.62
CA VAL A 114 19.17 -1.93 19.19
C VAL A 114 19.12 -0.52 18.61
N VAL A 115 18.93 0.47 19.50
CA VAL A 115 18.84 1.88 19.12
C VAL A 115 20.19 2.56 19.37
N SER A 116 20.79 3.09 18.31
CA SER A 116 21.99 3.93 18.41
C SER A 116 21.62 5.38 18.76
N ALA A 117 22.60 6.17 19.22
CA ALA A 117 22.39 7.60 19.50
C ALA A 117 21.86 8.36 18.27
N ALA A 118 22.42 8.11 17.09
CA ALA A 118 21.95 8.72 15.84
C ALA A 118 20.51 8.32 15.50
N ALA A 119 20.12 7.06 15.72
CA ALA A 119 18.75 6.61 15.50
C ALA A 119 17.78 7.28 16.48
N ALA A 120 18.18 7.45 17.74
CA ALA A 120 17.39 8.16 18.75
C ALA A 120 17.16 9.63 18.36
N GLU A 121 18.19 10.33 17.89
CA GLU A 121 18.06 11.72 17.40
C GLU A 121 17.11 11.83 16.20
N LEU A 122 17.19 10.90 15.25
CA LEU A 122 16.28 10.86 14.10
C LEU A 122 14.83 10.61 14.52
N MET A 123 14.61 9.65 15.42
CA MET A 123 13.28 9.37 15.97
C MET A 123 12.71 10.60 16.68
N ALA A 124 13.49 11.24 17.56
CA ALA A 124 13.04 12.41 18.31
C ALA A 124 12.66 13.61 17.40
N ARG A 125 13.32 13.74 16.24
CA ARG A 125 13.08 14.85 15.32
C ARG A 125 11.97 14.59 14.31
N PHE A 126 11.83 13.36 13.82
CA PHE A 126 10.97 13.04 12.69
C PHE A 126 9.78 12.15 13.03
N TRP A 127 9.71 11.60 14.25
CA TRP A 127 8.53 10.87 14.73
C TRP A 127 7.68 11.70 15.68
N PRO A 128 6.34 11.64 15.57
CA PRO A 128 5.56 10.91 14.56
C PRO A 128 5.67 11.55 13.16
N GLY A 129 5.90 10.72 12.12
CA GLY A 129 6.09 11.20 10.76
C GLY A 129 6.63 10.13 9.79
N PRO A 130 6.87 10.48 8.52
CA PRO A 130 7.14 9.55 7.42
C PRO A 130 8.59 9.04 7.39
N LEU A 131 9.18 8.74 8.55
CA LEU A 131 10.52 8.16 8.67
C LEU A 131 10.40 6.68 8.99
N THR A 132 11.11 5.84 8.22
CA THR A 132 11.30 4.42 8.53
C THR A 132 12.77 4.17 8.78
N LEU A 133 13.10 3.45 9.87
CA LEU A 133 14.47 3.12 10.24
C LEU A 133 14.71 1.61 10.13
N VAL A 134 15.85 1.24 9.56
CA VAL A 134 16.36 -0.14 9.59
C VAL A 134 17.35 -0.23 10.75
N LEU A 135 17.04 -1.08 11.73
CA LEU A 135 17.80 -1.21 12.97
C LEU A 135 18.17 -2.68 13.21
N PRO A 136 19.30 -2.98 13.87
CA PRO A 136 19.61 -4.35 14.28
C PRO A 136 18.55 -4.88 15.24
N ALA A 137 17.95 -6.03 14.94
CA ALA A 137 16.98 -6.67 15.82
C ALA A 137 17.65 -7.22 17.09
N ARG A 138 16.98 -7.12 18.24
CA ARG A 138 17.40 -7.75 19.51
C ARG A 138 17.04 -9.22 19.60
N ILE A 139 15.92 -9.59 18.98
CA ILE A 139 15.44 -10.96 18.91
C ILE A 139 15.78 -11.47 17.50
N PRO A 140 16.44 -12.62 17.35
CA PRO A 140 16.52 -13.27 16.05
C PRO A 140 15.09 -13.57 15.60
N SER A 141 14.62 -12.90 14.57
CA SER A 141 13.36 -13.28 13.95
C SER A 141 13.62 -14.50 13.09
N ASP A 142 12.97 -15.63 13.38
CA ASP A 142 12.87 -16.78 12.45
C ASP A 142 12.10 -16.43 11.16
N VAL A 143 11.66 -15.17 11.04
CA VAL A 143 11.14 -14.57 9.82
C VAL A 143 12.34 -14.29 8.89
N PRO A 144 12.40 -14.90 7.69
CA PRO A 144 13.54 -14.73 6.79
C PRO A 144 13.74 -13.24 6.47
N THR A 145 14.95 -12.75 6.69
CA THR A 145 15.41 -11.40 6.32
C THR A 145 15.78 -11.33 4.85
#